data_AF-A0A0J9SDH1-F1
#
_entry.id   AF-A0A0J9SDH1-F1
#
_cell.length_a   1.000
_cell.length_b   1.000
_cell.length_c   1.000
_cell.angle_alpha   90.00
_cell.angle_beta   90.00
_cell.angle_gamma   90.00
#
_symmetry.space_group_name_H-M   'P 1'
#
loop_
_entity.id
_entity.type
_entity.pdbx_description
1 polymer ?
#
loop_
_entity_poly.entity_id
_entity_poly.type
_entity_poly.pdbx_seq_one_letter_code
_entity_poly.pdbx_strand_id
1 'polypeptide(L)'
;ITKLCRKMEYIIENFNQFCPTSSNQNCQYIYKSFIYWLYGKINEGNYDIFYIHWIYNKLQIFIEKFFLEKDKKYTFYRYYSRVFDMEELQNKKLLYDFFEYYDNIKIMLEPKNSNVNEYCQYIKYIFELHKKIQQQNNLTSFSSYRNELEKFQKKFNREELTFLKNHCKDDHKNPLFR
;
A
#
# COMPACT_ATOMS: atom_id res chain seq x y z
N ILE A 1 15.01 -17.24 1.50
CA ILE A 1 13.62 -17.73 1.72
C ILE A 1 13.33 -18.13 3.17
N THR A 2 14.07 -19.08 3.76
CA THR A 2 13.84 -19.55 5.15
C THR A 2 13.84 -18.43 6.20
N LYS A 3 14.72 -17.43 6.04
CA LYS A 3 14.75 -16.22 6.92
C LYS A 3 13.48 -15.38 6.82
N LEU A 4 12.92 -15.22 5.62
CA LEU A 4 11.66 -14.48 5.41
C LEU A 4 10.50 -15.21 6.09
N CYS A 5 10.42 -16.54 5.94
CA CYS A 5 9.38 -17.32 6.61
C CYS A 5 9.43 -17.25 8.13
N ARG A 6 10.61 -17.35 8.74
CA ARG A 6 10.74 -17.22 10.20
C ARG A 6 10.29 -15.84 10.69
N LYS A 7 10.65 -14.77 9.96
CA LYS A 7 10.17 -13.42 10.27
C LYS A 7 8.66 -13.30 10.12
N MET A 8 8.11 -13.88 9.06
CA MET A 8 6.68 -13.87 8.78
C MET A 8 5.89 -14.60 9.88
N GLU A 9 6.34 -15.79 10.28
CA GLU A 9 5.77 -16.55 11.39
C GLU A 9 5.79 -15.76 12.69
N TYR A 10 6.95 -15.20 13.05
CA TYR A 10 7.12 -14.40 14.26
C TYR A 10 6.18 -13.19 14.29
N ILE A 11 6.07 -12.45 13.18
CA ILE A 11 5.18 -11.28 13.13
C ILE A 11 3.72 -11.70 13.30
N ILE A 12 3.26 -12.74 12.60
CA ILE A 12 1.86 -13.20 12.64
C ILE A 12 1.50 -13.74 14.04
N GLU A 13 2.39 -14.51 14.65
CA GLU A 13 2.19 -15.07 16.00
C GLU A 13 1.95 -13.97 17.04
N ASN A 14 2.63 -12.83 16.89
CA ASN A 14 2.52 -11.70 17.81
C ASN A 14 1.37 -10.73 17.47
N PHE A 15 0.59 -10.95 16.40
CA PHE A 15 -0.52 -10.05 16.05
C PHE A 15 -1.56 -9.91 17.16
N ASN A 16 -1.85 -10.97 17.92
CA ASN A 16 -2.82 -10.88 19.03
C ASN A 16 -2.35 -9.94 20.15
N GLN A 17 -1.03 -9.72 20.30
CA GLN A 17 -0.49 -8.74 21.25
C GLN A 17 -0.70 -7.30 20.74
N PHE A 18 -0.53 -7.09 19.43
CA PHE A 18 -0.70 -5.78 18.80
C PHE A 18 -2.18 -5.43 18.52
N CYS A 19 -3.06 -6.43 18.53
CA CYS A 19 -4.48 -6.33 18.26
C CYS A 19 -5.30 -7.06 19.36
N PRO A 20 -5.36 -6.51 20.59
CA PRO A 20 -6.35 -6.93 21.56
C PRO A 20 -7.73 -6.54 21.02
N THR A 21 -8.70 -7.44 21.16
CA THR A 21 -10.04 -7.51 20.54
C THR A 21 -10.94 -6.26 20.60
N SER A 22 -10.50 -5.16 21.21
CA SER A 22 -11.28 -3.93 21.44
C SER A 22 -11.14 -2.84 20.36
N SER A 23 -10.22 -2.93 19.39
CA SER A 23 -10.10 -1.89 18.33
C SER A 23 -9.90 -2.46 16.91
N ASN A 24 -11.02 -2.75 16.24
CA ASN A 24 -11.06 -3.28 14.87
C ASN A 24 -10.23 -2.43 13.88
N GLN A 25 -10.15 -1.10 14.06
CA GLN A 25 -9.37 -0.21 13.18
C GLN A 25 -7.84 -0.42 13.31
N ASN A 26 -7.30 -0.54 14.51
CA ASN A 26 -5.85 -0.77 14.71
C ASN A 26 -5.42 -2.12 14.14
N CYS A 27 -6.26 -3.14 14.32
CA CYS A 27 -6.03 -4.45 13.75
C CYS A 27 -6.00 -4.42 12.22
N GLN A 28 -6.95 -3.73 11.59
CA GLN A 28 -6.97 -3.53 10.13
C GLN A 28 -5.70 -2.85 9.64
N TYR A 29 -5.24 -1.82 10.34
CA TYR A 29 -4.00 -1.13 10.03
C TYR A 29 -2.78 -2.06 10.10
N ILE A 30 -2.66 -2.87 11.17
CA ILE A 30 -1.54 -3.82 11.33
C ILE A 30 -1.54 -4.87 10.21
N TYR A 31 -2.70 -5.47 9.92
CA TYR A 31 -2.81 -6.47 8.85
C TYR A 31 -2.44 -5.89 7.50
N LYS A 32 -2.96 -4.69 7.19
CA LYS A 32 -2.65 -3.97 5.97
C LYS A 32 -1.14 -3.69 5.88
N SER A 33 -0.55 -3.09 6.92
CA SER A 33 0.88 -2.79 7.02
C SER A 33 1.74 -4.01 6.75
N PHE A 34 1.38 -5.14 7.36
CA PHE A 34 2.10 -6.41 7.16
C PHE A 34 2.00 -6.93 5.73
N ILE A 35 0.83 -6.85 5.10
CA ILE A 35 0.64 -7.29 3.70
C ILE A 35 1.56 -6.50 2.76
N TYR A 36 1.59 -5.17 2.87
CA TYR A 36 2.47 -4.34 2.02
C TYR A 36 3.95 -4.47 2.39
N TRP A 37 4.27 -4.72 3.67
CA TRP A 37 5.62 -5.12 4.06
C TRP A 37 6.05 -6.43 3.37
N LEU A 38 5.17 -7.43 3.34
CA LEU A 38 5.45 -8.70 2.68
C LEU A 38 5.63 -8.51 1.17
N TYR A 39 4.79 -7.72 0.52
CA TYR A 39 4.97 -7.37 -0.90
C TYR A 39 6.33 -6.74 -1.16
N GLY A 40 6.77 -5.82 -0.29
CA GLY A 40 8.11 -5.26 -0.34
C GLY A 40 9.21 -6.30 -0.20
N LYS A 41 9.07 -7.25 0.74
CA LYS A 41 10.06 -8.33 0.95
C LYS A 41 10.10 -9.35 -0.17
N ILE A 42 8.97 -9.61 -0.81
CA ILE A 42 8.94 -10.42 -2.03
C ILE A 42 9.69 -9.68 -3.14
N ASN A 43 9.39 -8.40 -3.32
CA ASN A 43 10.02 -7.58 -4.34
C ASN A 43 11.54 -7.43 -4.17
N GLU A 44 12.00 -7.07 -2.97
CA GLU A 44 13.43 -6.97 -2.61
C GLU A 44 14.19 -8.29 -2.83
N GLY A 45 13.50 -9.43 -2.68
CA GLY A 45 14.09 -10.75 -2.85
C GLY A 45 14.22 -11.20 -4.30
N ASN A 46 13.59 -10.50 -5.26
CA ASN A 46 13.51 -10.86 -6.67
C ASN A 46 13.21 -12.35 -6.90
N TYR A 47 12.21 -12.87 -6.17
CA TYR A 47 11.84 -14.28 -6.21
C TYR A 47 11.12 -14.62 -7.51
N ASP A 48 11.36 -15.83 -8.04
CA ASP A 48 10.55 -16.36 -9.13
C ASP A 48 9.12 -16.74 -8.66
N ILE A 49 8.27 -17.03 -9.64
CA ILE A 49 6.86 -17.34 -9.41
C ILE A 49 6.64 -18.56 -8.48
N PHE A 50 7.52 -19.56 -8.53
CA PHE A 50 7.41 -20.76 -7.68
C PHE A 50 7.67 -20.40 -6.22
N TYR A 51 8.70 -19.58 -5.97
CA TYR A 51 9.01 -19.12 -4.63
C TYR A 51 7.96 -18.14 -4.09
N ILE A 52 7.41 -17.25 -4.92
CA ILE A 52 6.29 -16.38 -4.54
C ILE A 52 5.07 -17.23 -4.13
N HIS A 53 4.73 -18.23 -4.94
CA HIS A 53 3.65 -19.16 -4.64
C HIS A 53 3.88 -19.89 -3.31
N TRP A 54 5.10 -20.36 -3.09
CA TRP A 54 5.49 -21.02 -1.84
C TRP A 54 5.37 -20.08 -0.63
N ILE A 55 5.79 -18.81 -0.74
CA ILE A 55 5.66 -17.79 0.31
C ILE A 55 4.17 -17.60 0.66
N TYR A 56 3.30 -17.46 -0.34
CA TYR A 56 1.86 -17.28 -0.12
C TYR A 56 1.19 -18.50 0.51
N ASN A 57 1.60 -19.71 0.14
CA ASN A 57 1.11 -20.92 0.80
C ASN A 57 1.57 -21.00 2.26
N LYS A 58 2.81 -20.61 2.57
CA LYS A 58 3.28 -20.51 3.95
C LYS A 58 2.53 -19.45 4.75
N LEU A 59 2.27 -18.29 4.16
CA LEU A 59 1.44 -17.26 4.79
C LEU A 59 0.06 -17.81 5.15
N GLN A 60 -0.60 -18.49 4.22
CA GLN A 60 -1.92 -19.08 4.48
C GLN A 60 -1.89 -20.06 5.66
N ILE A 61 -0.90 -20.95 5.72
CA ILE A 61 -0.73 -21.89 6.85
C ILE A 61 -0.60 -21.14 8.18
N PHE A 62 0.19 -20.05 8.21
CA PHE A 62 0.35 -19.25 9.43
C PHE A 62 -0.94 -18.52 9.82
N ILE A 63 -1.65 -17.92 8.87
CA ILE A 63 -2.94 -17.28 9.16
C ILE A 63 -3.94 -18.32 9.69
N GLU A 64 -4.01 -19.50 9.09
CA GLU A 64 -4.89 -20.57 9.57
C GLU A 64 -4.55 -21.06 10.98
N LYS A 65 -3.25 -21.13 11.31
CA LYS A 65 -2.71 -21.53 12.61
C LYS A 65 -2.97 -20.50 13.71
N PHE A 66 -2.70 -19.22 13.45
CA PHE A 66 -2.67 -18.19 14.49
C PHE A 66 -3.96 -17.36 14.61
N PHE A 67 -4.77 -17.30 13.55
CA PHE A 67 -6.04 -16.60 13.59
C PHE A 67 -7.11 -17.62 13.94
N LEU A 68 -7.52 -17.72 15.21
CA LEU A 68 -8.56 -18.67 15.60
C LEU A 68 -9.97 -18.14 15.28
N GLU A 69 -10.15 -16.83 15.34
CA GLU A 69 -11.42 -16.15 15.06
C GLU A 69 -11.65 -15.97 13.56
N LYS A 70 -12.86 -16.31 13.08
CA LYS A 70 -13.25 -16.17 11.68
C LYS A 70 -13.21 -14.71 11.20
N ASP A 71 -13.61 -13.78 12.05
CA ASP A 71 -13.67 -12.35 11.71
C ASP A 71 -12.28 -11.80 11.44
N LYS A 72 -11.28 -12.16 12.27
CA LYS A 72 -9.88 -11.78 12.03
C LYS A 72 -9.39 -12.27 10.67
N LYS A 73 -9.71 -13.52 10.29
CA LYS A 73 -9.34 -14.08 8.98
C LYS A 73 -10.00 -13.28 7.86
N TYR A 74 -11.31 -13.05 7.95
CA TYR A 74 -12.06 -12.29 6.95
C TYR A 74 -11.49 -10.88 6.78
N THR A 75 -11.20 -10.19 7.88
CA THR A 75 -10.58 -8.85 7.85
C THR A 75 -9.21 -8.86 7.20
N PHE A 76 -8.36 -9.85 7.48
CA PHE A 76 -7.06 -9.99 6.81
C PHE A 76 -7.23 -10.21 5.30
N TYR A 77 -8.09 -11.16 4.92
CA TYR A 77 -8.32 -11.52 3.53
C TYR A 77 -8.99 -10.42 2.70
N ARG A 78 -9.67 -9.45 3.30
CA ARG A 78 -10.19 -8.26 2.62
C ARG A 78 -9.06 -7.39 2.02
N TYR A 79 -7.90 -7.34 2.65
CA TYR A 79 -6.77 -6.53 2.21
C TYR A 79 -5.71 -7.32 1.45
N TYR A 80 -5.73 -8.65 1.60
CA TYR A 80 -4.74 -9.55 1.00
C TYR A 80 -5.10 -9.94 -0.43
N SER A 81 -4.10 -9.99 -1.30
CA SER A 81 -4.21 -10.53 -2.65
C SER A 81 -2.94 -11.28 -3.00
N ARG A 82 -3.05 -12.40 -3.73
CA ARG A 82 -1.88 -13.12 -4.23
C ARG A 82 -1.42 -12.43 -5.52
N VAL A 83 -0.41 -11.57 -5.40
CA VAL A 83 0.13 -10.80 -6.52
C VAL A 83 1.43 -11.45 -6.98
N PHE A 84 1.47 -11.88 -8.23
CA PHE A 84 2.66 -12.54 -8.80
C PHE A 84 3.47 -11.61 -9.70
N ASP A 85 2.85 -10.54 -10.19
CA ASP A 85 3.52 -9.53 -10.98
C ASP A 85 4.39 -8.64 -10.08
N MET A 86 5.68 -8.54 -10.41
CA MET A 86 6.65 -7.83 -9.58
C MET A 86 6.48 -6.31 -9.68
N GLU A 87 6.13 -5.79 -10.85
CA GLU A 87 5.79 -4.38 -11.03
C GLU A 87 4.53 -4.04 -10.22
N GLU A 88 3.56 -4.95 -10.20
CA GLU A 88 2.34 -4.79 -9.41
C GLU A 88 2.65 -4.73 -7.91
N LEU A 89 3.47 -5.65 -7.39
CA LEU A 89 3.94 -5.65 -6.00
C LEU A 89 4.64 -4.33 -5.64
N GLN A 90 5.52 -3.83 -6.52
CA GLN A 90 6.22 -2.56 -6.34
C GLN A 90 5.25 -1.40 -6.25
N ASN A 91 4.37 -1.27 -7.24
CA ASN A 91 3.40 -0.19 -7.34
C ASN A 91 2.44 -0.18 -6.14
N LYS A 92 1.97 -1.36 -5.70
CA LYS A 92 1.12 -1.50 -4.51
C LYS A 92 1.82 -0.98 -3.26
N LYS A 93 3.06 -1.42 -3.03
CA LYS A 93 3.85 -0.96 -1.89
C LYS A 93 4.13 0.53 -1.96
N LEU A 94 4.56 1.03 -3.11
CA LEU A 94 4.87 2.43 -3.35
C LEU A 94 3.67 3.33 -3.04
N LEU A 95 2.49 2.99 -3.55
CA LEU A 95 1.25 3.71 -3.25
C LEU A 95 0.92 3.65 -1.76
N TYR A 96 1.02 2.48 -1.14
CA TYR A 96 0.76 2.33 0.29
C TYR A 96 1.67 3.21 1.13
N ASP A 97 2.98 3.12 0.93
CA ASP A 97 3.98 3.91 1.66
C ASP A 97 3.75 5.41 1.42
N PHE A 98 3.47 5.83 0.18
CA PHE A 98 3.12 7.22 -0.12
C PHE A 98 1.94 7.71 0.73
N PHE A 99 0.86 6.93 0.83
CA PHE A 99 -0.30 7.34 1.61
C PHE A 99 -0.03 7.38 3.12
N GLU A 100 0.83 6.50 3.64
CA GLU A 100 1.23 6.51 5.06
C GLU A 100 2.11 7.71 5.41
N TYR A 101 2.99 8.12 4.49
CA TYR A 101 3.89 9.24 4.69
C TYR A 101 3.39 10.58 4.14
N TYR A 102 2.21 10.61 3.52
CA TYR A 102 1.69 11.81 2.85
C TYR A 102 1.59 13.01 3.79
N ASP A 103 1.17 12.82 5.04
CA ASP A 103 1.03 13.94 5.98
C ASP A 103 2.40 14.54 6.35
N ASN A 104 3.46 13.72 6.38
CA ASN A 104 4.83 14.20 6.54
C ASN A 104 5.33 14.91 5.27
N ILE A 105 5.00 14.38 4.09
CA ILE A 105 5.31 15.02 2.80
C ILE A 105 4.63 16.39 2.73
N LYS A 106 3.39 16.51 3.23
CA LYS A 106 2.62 17.75 3.24
C LYS A 106 3.32 18.85 4.03
N ILE A 107 3.90 18.53 5.19
CA ILE A 107 4.70 19.47 5.99
C ILE A 107 5.89 19.98 5.18
N MET A 108 6.52 19.13 4.37
CA MET A 108 7.66 19.49 3.54
C MET A 108 7.31 20.37 2.34
N LEU A 109 6.02 20.54 2.03
CA LEU A 109 5.54 21.45 0.99
C LEU A 109 5.39 22.89 1.49
N GLU A 110 5.57 23.15 2.78
CA GLU A 110 5.53 24.52 3.30
C GLU A 110 6.67 25.38 2.71
N PRO A 111 6.43 26.68 2.42
CA PRO A 111 7.39 27.55 1.71
C PRO A 111 8.78 27.70 2.35
N LYS A 112 8.91 27.33 3.63
CA LYS A 112 10.16 27.42 4.39
C LYS A 112 11.14 26.28 4.08
N ASN A 113 10.69 25.23 3.40
CA ASN A 113 11.52 24.08 3.08
C ASN A 113 12.24 24.24 1.73
N SER A 114 13.51 23.82 1.66
CA SER A 114 14.31 23.90 0.43
C SER A 114 13.93 22.87 -0.63
N ASN A 115 13.26 21.77 -0.24
CA ASN A 115 13.09 20.59 -1.09
C ASN A 115 11.68 20.48 -1.70
N VAL A 116 10.86 21.54 -1.64
CA VAL A 116 9.47 21.54 -2.13
C VAL A 116 9.35 20.99 -3.55
N ASN A 117 10.28 21.36 -4.45
CA ASN A 117 10.27 20.89 -5.84
C ASN A 117 10.44 19.37 -5.96
N GLU A 118 11.31 18.75 -5.15
CA GLU A 118 11.55 17.30 -5.17
C GLU A 118 10.31 16.55 -4.65
N TYR A 119 9.70 17.02 -3.56
CA TYR A 119 8.45 16.46 -3.07
C TYR A 119 7.31 16.60 -4.08
N CYS A 120 7.20 17.75 -4.76
CA CYS A 120 6.23 17.95 -5.82
C CYS A 120 6.47 17.02 -7.02
N GLN A 121 7.73 16.77 -7.40
CA GLN A 121 8.05 15.79 -8.45
C GLN A 121 7.64 14.37 -8.03
N TYR A 122 7.92 13.98 -6.79
CA TYR A 122 7.52 12.69 -6.26
C TYR A 122 6.00 12.52 -6.23
N ILE A 123 5.25 13.52 -5.75
CA ILE A 123 3.79 13.52 -5.75
C ILE A 123 3.26 13.39 -7.19
N LYS A 124 3.82 14.14 -8.14
CA LYS A 124 3.42 14.05 -9.56
C LYS A 124 3.60 12.64 -10.10
N TYR A 125 4.76 12.03 -9.84
CA TYR A 125 5.04 10.65 -10.23
C TYR A 125 3.99 9.66 -9.68
N ILE A 126 3.59 9.81 -8.41
CA ILE A 126 2.55 8.96 -7.80
C ILE A 126 1.19 9.17 -8.46
N PHE A 127 0.81 10.41 -8.78
CA PHE A 127 -0.45 10.71 -9.45
C PHE A 127 -0.48 10.15 -10.88
N GLU A 128 0.63 10.22 -11.61
CA GLU A 128 0.76 9.60 -12.94
C GLU A 128 0.63 8.08 -12.86
N LEU A 129 1.28 7.45 -11.87
CA LEU A 129 1.15 6.03 -11.60
C LEU A 129 -0.30 5.65 -11.32
N HIS A 130 -0.98 6.39 -10.43
CA HIS A 130 -2.41 6.18 -10.15
C HIS A 130 -3.26 6.29 -11.41
N LYS A 131 -3.02 7.30 -12.26
CA LYS A 131 -3.74 7.47 -13.53
C LYS A 131 -3.55 6.27 -14.46
N LYS A 132 -2.32 5.75 -14.60
CA LYS A 132 -2.03 4.55 -15.41
C LYS A 132 -2.78 3.33 -14.87
N ILE A 133 -2.73 3.11 -13.56
CA ILE A 133 -3.45 2.01 -12.90
C ILE A 133 -4.97 2.14 -13.11
N GLN A 134 -5.53 3.35 -12.96
CA GLN A 134 -6.96 3.58 -13.16
C GLN A 134 -7.39 3.33 -14.61
N GLN A 135 -6.58 3.73 -15.59
CA GLN A 135 -6.84 3.46 -17.01
C GLN A 135 -6.81 1.96 -17.31
N GLN A 136 -5.80 1.23 -16.83
CA GLN A 136 -5.73 -0.23 -16.97
C GLN A 136 -6.92 -0.90 -16.29
N ASN A 137 -7.28 -0.45 -15.09
CA ASN A 137 -8.39 -1.00 -14.34
C ASN A 137 -9.73 -0.83 -15.05
N ASN A 138 -9.98 0.31 -15.69
CA ASN A 138 -11.20 0.53 -16.46
C ASN A 138 -11.34 -0.43 -17.66
N LEU A 139 -10.24 -1.06 -18.09
CA LEU A 139 -10.23 -2.07 -19.15
C LEU A 139 -10.46 -3.50 -18.62
N THR A 140 -10.50 -3.71 -17.31
CA THR A 140 -10.60 -5.03 -16.67
C THR A 140 -11.73 -5.09 -15.65
N SER A 141 -12.48 -6.20 -15.60
CA SER A 141 -13.58 -6.36 -14.62
C SER A 141 -13.12 -6.62 -13.18
N PHE A 142 -11.82 -6.84 -12.95
CA PHE A 142 -11.26 -7.16 -11.64
C PHE A 142 -10.03 -6.30 -11.34
N SER A 143 -10.20 -5.32 -10.47
CA SER A 143 -9.08 -4.50 -9.99
C SER A 143 -8.33 -5.20 -8.87
N SER A 144 -7.08 -5.59 -9.12
CA SER A 144 -6.18 -5.93 -8.01
C SER A 144 -5.88 -4.70 -7.14
N TYR A 145 -5.98 -3.48 -7.69
CA TYR A 145 -5.70 -2.20 -7.04
C TYR A 145 -6.89 -1.54 -6.33
N ARG A 146 -8.00 -2.26 -6.13
CA ARG A 146 -9.22 -1.69 -5.55
C ARG A 146 -8.96 -0.90 -4.27
N ASN A 147 -8.19 -1.46 -3.34
CA ASN A 147 -7.92 -0.84 -2.03
C ASN A 147 -7.09 0.44 -2.16
N GLU A 148 -6.14 0.46 -3.09
CA GLU A 148 -5.25 1.59 -3.36
C GLU A 148 -6.02 2.72 -4.06
N LEU A 149 -6.85 2.40 -5.07
CA LEU A 149 -7.72 3.35 -5.76
C LEU A 149 -8.73 3.99 -4.81
N GLU A 150 -9.40 3.19 -3.97
CA GLU A 150 -10.34 3.70 -2.95
C GLU A 150 -9.63 4.60 -1.93
N LYS A 151 -8.40 4.25 -1.50
CA LYS A 151 -7.62 5.10 -0.57
C LYS A 151 -7.20 6.41 -1.22
N PHE A 152 -6.79 6.38 -2.50
CA PHE A 152 -6.42 7.59 -3.25
C PHE A 152 -7.59 8.57 -3.33
N GLN A 153 -8.76 8.11 -3.76
CA GLN A 153 -9.97 8.97 -3.89
C GLN A 153 -10.40 9.59 -2.55
N LYS A 154 -10.27 8.84 -1.45
CA LYS A 154 -10.60 9.34 -0.10
C LYS A 154 -9.59 10.38 0.40
N LYS A 155 -8.29 10.18 0.13
CA LYS A 155 -7.22 11.06 0.62
C LYS A 155 -7.14 12.36 -0.20
N PHE A 156 -7.32 12.28 -1.52
CA PHE A 156 -7.18 13.42 -2.43
C PHE A 156 -8.52 14.01 -2.84
N ASN A 157 -9.22 14.56 -1.86
CA ASN A 157 -10.46 15.31 -2.08
C ASN A 157 -10.18 16.70 -2.69
N ARG A 158 -11.23 17.49 -2.94
CA ARG A 158 -11.09 18.85 -3.54
C ARG A 158 -10.17 19.78 -2.74
N GLU A 159 -10.21 19.71 -1.42
CA GLU A 159 -9.39 20.55 -0.54
C GLU A 159 -7.92 20.17 -0.67
N GLU A 160 -7.62 18.88 -0.61
CA GLU A 160 -6.25 18.37 -0.71
C GLU A 160 -5.65 18.64 -2.09
N LEU A 161 -6.43 18.48 -3.16
CA LEU A 161 -6.01 18.84 -4.52
C LEU A 161 -5.74 20.35 -4.66
N THR A 162 -6.54 21.19 -4.00
CA THR A 162 -6.33 22.64 -3.99
C THR A 162 -5.07 23.02 -3.23
N PHE A 163 -4.82 22.37 -2.09
CA PHE A 163 -3.58 22.53 -1.34
C PHE A 163 -2.36 22.20 -2.21
N LEU A 164 -2.39 21.05 -2.90
CA LEU A 164 -1.29 20.64 -3.79
C LEU A 164 -1.08 21.62 -4.95
N LYS A 165 -2.15 22.14 -5.57
CA LYS A 165 -2.04 23.15 -6.64
C LYS A 165 -1.37 24.44 -6.17
N ASN A 166 -1.62 24.85 -4.93
CA ASN A 166 -1.05 26.08 -4.39
C ASN A 166 0.43 25.95 -4.05
N HIS A 167 0.89 24.75 -3.68
CA HIS A 167 2.28 24.51 -3.24
C HIS A 167 3.16 23.91 -4.35
N CYS A 168 2.58 23.12 -5.24
CA CYS A 168 3.28 22.50 -6.35
C CYS A 168 2.95 23.21 -7.66
N LYS A 169 3.98 23.72 -8.35
CA LYS A 169 3.85 24.29 -9.70
C LYS A 169 3.36 23.20 -10.65
N ASP A 170 2.10 23.28 -11.07
CA ASP A 170 1.51 22.36 -12.04
C ASP A 170 1.84 22.78 -13.48
N ASP A 171 1.81 21.84 -14.42
CA ASP A 171 1.88 22.20 -15.84
C ASP A 171 0.52 22.80 -16.26
N HIS A 172 0.52 24.07 -16.63
CA HIS A 172 -0.68 24.75 -17.12
C HIS A 172 -1.32 24.07 -18.34
N LYS A 173 -0.54 23.32 -19.14
CA LYS A 173 -1.02 22.63 -20.35
C LYS A 173 -1.63 21.26 -20.05
N ASN A 174 -1.15 20.57 -19.02
CA ASN A 174 -1.64 19.25 -18.62
C ASN A 174 -1.72 19.18 -17.09
N PRO A 175 -2.75 19.82 -16.49
CA PRO A 175 -2.85 19.92 -15.04
C PRO A 175 -3.06 18.54 -14.44
N LEU A 176 -2.12 18.15 -13.57
CA LEU A 176 -2.02 16.82 -13.02
C LEU A 176 -2.95 16.62 -11.82
N PHE A 177 -3.30 17.72 -11.14
CA PHE A 177 -4.14 17.73 -9.94
C PHE A 177 -5.62 18.03 -10.25
N ARG A 178 -6.07 17.79 -11.50
CA ARG A 178 -7.40 18.20 -11.97
C ARG A 178 -8.55 17.36 -11.41
#